data_AF-A0A1G4YE44-F1
#
_entry.id   AF-A0A1G4YE44-F1
#
_cell.length_a   1.000
_cell.length_b   1.000
_cell.length_c   1.000
_cell.angle_alpha   90.00
_cell.angle_beta   90.00
_cell.angle_gamma   90.00
#
_symmetry.space_group_name_H-M   'P 1'
#
loop_
_entity.id
_entity.type
_entity.pdbx_description
1 polymer ?
#
loop_
_entity_poly.entity_id
_entity_poly.type
_entity_poly.pdbx_seq_one_letter_code
_entity_poly.pdbx_strand_id
1 'polypeptide(L)'
;MSTARRFPRPGLVRSAVAALATLLLVSAAPTGAASAAPGDVTISGHGYGHGRGMSQWGAYGYAVDLGADHASILDHYYGGTTAASDAGNPVVSVELLSLRNRETVLTGPDLTLNGAPIGRAAVRIRGVASNTFEVLVGDSCSGPWTVLGATPRVSSGATVGGEVRSCESGQVRAYRGTMSVVDGGGFQTTVNNVSIDDYLRGVVPREMPASWANAGGGRGAEAVKVQAVAARSYALASQWTSYAKTCDTTSCQVYGGAYTQPFGGAVTWLEDSRTNSAIAATSGQVRRTPGGAVVRTEFSSSSGGFTAGGAFPAVEDRGDATAGNPNHNWSVSMSLADIGNRLGLGSVTGIAVTQANGLGPDGGRALQVTVSTAGGSRTYTGNQIRSALGLKSDWFTFTNRGASAMVQALYADVLGRPADAGGVSYWTAQLASGQSSQSVAQGFAASSERFGQLVRTAYVQGLRRAPDPGGLATFTNYLSGGGSPNELTVAIWSTPEAVQAQGGDRLWIEGLYQALLGRSAGEDERDFWQGRLASGPRAAVVREITTSAEARELRLGIYYQVLLGRAVDAGGRASFLPALAQRGDVDVVAALASSAEYAQRAAARFP
;
A
#
# COMPACT_ATOMS: atom_id res chain seq x y z
N MET A 1 -34.95 -12.96 -86.97
CA MET A 1 -36.29 -13.29 -86.49
C MET A 1 -36.47 -12.65 -85.12
N SER A 2 -37.11 -11.49 -85.09
CA SER A 2 -38.40 -11.24 -84.40
C SER A 2 -38.21 -10.91 -82.91
N THR A 3 -38.25 -9.62 -82.54
CA THR A 3 -39.46 -8.90 -82.02
C THR A 3 -39.84 -9.37 -80.62
N ALA A 4 -40.37 -8.58 -79.68
CA ALA A 4 -40.55 -7.15 -79.47
C ALA A 4 -41.09 -7.02 -78.03
N ARG A 5 -40.78 -5.89 -77.40
CA ARG A 5 -41.61 -5.08 -76.47
C ARG A 5 -42.71 -5.77 -75.64
N ARG A 6 -42.73 -5.49 -74.32
CA ARG A 6 -43.79 -4.67 -73.66
C ARG A 6 -43.54 -4.45 -72.15
N PHE A 7 -43.68 -3.19 -71.74
CA PHE A 7 -43.85 -2.66 -70.37
C PHE A 7 -45.32 -2.87 -69.90
N PRO A 8 -45.66 -2.89 -68.57
CA PRO A 8 -45.74 -1.68 -67.74
C PRO A 8 -45.35 -1.80 -66.23
N ARG A 9 -45.07 -0.62 -65.65
CA ARG A 9 -44.93 -0.24 -64.21
C ARG A 9 -46.32 -0.22 -63.50
N PRO A 10 -46.51 0.22 -62.22
CA PRO A 10 -45.60 0.64 -61.13
C PRO A 10 -45.94 0.08 -59.73
N GLY A 11 -45.02 0.26 -58.77
CA GLY A 11 -45.30 0.16 -57.33
C GLY A 11 -44.10 0.60 -56.51
N LEU A 12 -44.21 1.79 -55.89
CA LEU A 12 -43.24 2.44 -55.00
C LEU A 12 -42.72 1.47 -53.91
N VAL A 13 -41.50 1.59 -53.37
CA VAL A 13 -41.01 2.70 -52.53
C VAL A 13 -39.47 2.75 -52.49
N ARG A 14 -38.97 3.95 -52.80
CA ARG A 14 -37.73 4.64 -52.35
C ARG A 14 -36.67 3.83 -51.57
N SER A 15 -35.45 3.83 -52.10
CA SER A 15 -34.37 4.70 -51.59
C SER A 15 -33.19 4.73 -52.57
N ALA A 16 -32.98 5.88 -53.20
CA ALA A 16 -31.84 6.18 -54.05
C ALA A 16 -30.80 6.95 -53.25
N VAL A 17 -29.59 6.38 -53.20
CA VAL A 17 -28.29 6.99 -53.53
C VAL A 17 -28.26 8.52 -53.60
N ALA A 18 -27.36 9.15 -52.83
CA ALA A 18 -26.46 10.17 -53.37
C ALA A 18 -25.37 10.61 -52.37
N ALA A 19 -24.21 10.87 -52.97
CA ALA A 19 -23.21 11.87 -52.61
C ALA A 19 -22.23 11.53 -51.46
N LEU A 20 -21.06 11.01 -51.89
CA LEU A 20 -19.78 11.19 -51.21
C LEU A 20 -19.53 12.68 -50.97
N ALA A 21 -19.63 13.10 -49.72
CA ALA A 21 -19.03 14.33 -49.22
C ALA A 21 -17.77 13.94 -48.43
N THR A 22 -16.61 14.37 -48.90
CA THR A 22 -15.35 14.34 -48.14
C THR A 22 -15.48 15.22 -46.92
N LEU A 23 -15.83 14.61 -45.79
CA LEU A 23 -15.76 15.19 -44.47
C LEU A 23 -14.32 15.05 -43.96
N LEU A 24 -13.69 16.17 -43.63
CA LEU A 24 -12.47 16.22 -42.82
C LEU A 24 -12.72 15.48 -41.50
N LEU A 25 -12.29 14.22 -41.43
CA LEU A 25 -12.04 13.55 -40.16
C LEU A 25 -10.68 14.06 -39.67
N VAL A 26 -10.74 15.08 -38.81
CA VAL A 26 -9.69 15.28 -37.80
C VAL A 26 -9.66 13.99 -37.00
N SER A 27 -8.74 13.09 -37.35
CA SER A 27 -8.34 12.00 -36.49
C SER A 27 -7.72 12.63 -35.25
N ALA A 28 -8.55 12.84 -34.23
CA ALA A 28 -8.07 12.97 -32.87
C ALA A 28 -7.14 11.77 -32.63
N ALA A 29 -5.85 12.06 -32.51
CA ALA A 29 -4.88 11.09 -32.05
C ALA A 29 -5.46 10.45 -30.78
N PRO A 30 -5.38 9.12 -30.62
CA PRO A 30 -5.80 8.52 -29.37
C PRO A 30 -4.99 9.18 -28.26
N THR A 31 -5.68 9.83 -27.33
CA THR A 31 -5.15 10.11 -26.01
C THR A 31 -4.70 8.75 -25.48
N GLY A 32 -3.38 8.54 -25.45
CA GLY A 32 -2.78 7.35 -24.89
C GLY A 32 -3.19 7.25 -23.44
N ALA A 33 -4.26 6.48 -23.19
CA ALA A 33 -4.61 6.02 -21.88
C ALA A 33 -3.45 5.18 -21.35
N ALA A 34 -3.07 5.48 -20.11
CA ALA A 34 -1.92 4.96 -19.40
C ALA A 34 -1.74 3.44 -19.54
N SER A 35 -0.50 3.02 -19.77
CA SER A 35 -0.02 1.81 -19.09
C SER A 35 1.13 2.23 -18.17
N ALA A 36 0.77 2.59 -16.94
CA ALA A 36 1.68 2.37 -15.83
C ALA A 36 1.93 0.85 -15.75
N ALA A 37 3.20 0.46 -15.63
CA ALA A 37 3.57 -0.93 -15.42
C ALA A 37 3.04 -1.39 -14.04
N PRO A 38 3.00 -2.71 -13.77
CA PRO A 38 2.65 -3.19 -12.43
C PRO A 38 3.56 -2.57 -11.34
N GLY A 39 2.97 -2.01 -10.27
CA GLY A 39 3.68 -1.77 -8.99
C GLY A 39 4.48 -0.47 -8.82
N ASP A 40 4.00 0.67 -9.33
CA ASP A 40 4.68 1.97 -9.19
C ASP A 40 5.01 2.39 -7.74
N VAL A 41 4.18 1.95 -6.77
CA VAL A 41 4.36 2.22 -5.36
C VAL A 41 4.67 0.92 -4.62
N THR A 42 5.83 0.87 -3.98
CA THR A 42 6.15 -0.15 -2.99
C THR A 42 5.73 0.35 -1.63
N ILE A 43 4.85 -0.40 -0.99
CA ILE A 43 4.38 -0.16 0.37
C ILE A 43 5.15 -1.12 1.27
N SER A 44 6.11 -0.60 2.02
CA SER A 44 6.82 -1.36 3.05
C SER A 44 6.12 -1.16 4.37
N GLY A 45 5.91 -2.21 5.15
CA GLY A 45 5.23 -2.08 6.43
C GLY A 45 5.65 -3.10 7.46
N HIS A 46 5.17 -2.86 8.68
CA HIS A 46 5.59 -3.57 9.88
C HIS A 46 4.37 -4.07 10.66
N GLY A 47 4.48 -5.23 11.29
CA GLY A 47 3.42 -5.78 12.14
C GLY A 47 2.16 -6.26 11.41
N TYR A 48 1.22 -6.82 12.17
CA TYR A 48 -0.09 -7.24 11.71
C TYR A 48 -1.13 -7.05 12.81
N GLY A 49 -2.05 -6.12 12.54
CA GLY A 49 -3.12 -5.72 13.44
C GLY A 49 -2.92 -4.30 13.97
N HIS A 50 -3.72 -3.94 14.95
CA HIS A 50 -3.73 -2.58 15.51
C HIS A 50 -2.54 -2.29 16.43
N GLY A 51 -1.75 -3.29 16.81
CA GLY A 51 -0.52 -3.11 17.60
C GLY A 51 -0.74 -2.62 19.04
N ARG A 52 -1.97 -2.63 19.56
CA ARG A 52 -2.28 -2.20 20.93
C ARG A 52 -2.23 -3.40 21.86
N GLY A 53 -1.62 -3.21 23.03
CA GLY A 53 -1.41 -4.28 24.01
C GLY A 53 -0.44 -5.34 23.50
N MET A 54 -0.72 -6.61 23.80
CA MET A 54 0.20 -7.72 23.54
C MET A 54 0.33 -8.06 22.04
N SER A 55 1.57 -8.22 21.56
CA SER A 55 1.88 -8.93 20.31
C SER A 55 1.93 -10.44 20.57
N GLN A 56 1.21 -11.24 19.79
CA GLN A 56 1.27 -12.70 19.90
C GLN A 56 2.66 -13.22 19.52
N TRP A 57 3.20 -12.76 18.39
CA TRP A 57 4.58 -13.09 17.98
C TRP A 57 5.61 -12.55 18.94
N GLY A 58 5.36 -11.36 19.52
CA GLY A 58 6.24 -10.80 20.53
C GLY A 58 6.26 -11.61 21.83
N ALA A 59 5.10 -12.03 22.34
CA ALA A 59 5.00 -12.94 23.48
C ALA A 59 5.71 -14.28 23.20
N TYR A 60 5.59 -14.80 21.98
CA TYR A 60 6.35 -15.98 21.54
C TYR A 60 7.86 -15.74 21.60
N GLY A 61 8.37 -14.67 20.99
CA GLY A 61 9.82 -14.39 20.97
C GLY A 61 10.37 -14.10 22.36
N TYR A 62 9.63 -13.38 23.21
CA TYR A 62 10.03 -13.19 24.60
C TYR A 62 10.14 -14.52 25.35
N ALA A 63 9.18 -15.43 25.18
CA ALA A 63 9.20 -16.74 25.83
C ALA A 63 10.30 -17.66 25.28
N VAL A 64 10.37 -17.80 23.96
CA VAL A 64 11.20 -18.80 23.27
C VAL A 64 12.64 -18.31 23.11
N ASP A 65 12.84 -17.09 22.63
CA ASP A 65 14.17 -16.59 22.26
C ASP A 65 14.85 -15.86 23.44
N LEU A 66 14.06 -15.16 24.26
CA LEU A 66 14.57 -14.34 25.37
C LEU A 66 14.39 -14.99 26.75
N GLY A 67 13.63 -16.10 26.83
CA GLY A 67 13.46 -16.87 28.07
C GLY A 67 12.63 -16.18 29.16
N ALA A 68 11.79 -15.21 28.80
CA ALA A 68 10.90 -14.53 29.73
C ALA A 68 9.71 -15.42 30.15
N ASP A 69 9.25 -15.24 31.38
CA ASP A 69 8.03 -15.90 31.88
C ASP A 69 6.76 -15.11 31.51
N HIS A 70 5.59 -15.74 31.61
CA HIS A 70 4.33 -15.08 31.25
C HIS A 70 4.04 -13.81 32.09
N ALA A 71 4.48 -13.76 33.35
CA ALA A 71 4.24 -12.62 34.23
C ALA A 71 5.00 -11.37 33.73
N SER A 72 6.30 -11.52 33.46
CA SER A 72 7.12 -10.44 32.91
C SER A 72 6.66 -9.99 31.52
N ILE A 73 6.21 -10.92 30.67
CA ILE A 73 5.65 -10.59 29.35
C ILE A 73 4.34 -9.79 29.50
N LEU A 74 3.45 -10.18 30.41
CA LEU A 74 2.22 -9.42 30.68
C LEU A 74 2.53 -8.02 31.23
N ASP A 75 3.51 -7.88 32.12
CA ASP A 75 3.93 -6.58 32.66
C ASP A 75 4.55 -5.67 31.60
N HIS A 76 5.29 -6.24 30.66
CA HIS A 76 5.85 -5.52 29.53
C HIS A 76 4.76 -4.89 28.66
N TYR A 77 3.75 -5.65 28.26
CA TYR A 77 2.70 -5.16 27.35
C TYR A 77 1.60 -4.34 28.04
N TYR A 78 1.30 -4.65 29.30
CA TYR A 78 0.17 -4.06 30.03
C TYR A 78 0.65 -3.15 31.18
N GLY A 79 1.69 -2.35 30.92
CA GLY A 79 2.21 -1.36 31.84
C GLY A 79 1.12 -0.43 32.40
N GLY A 80 1.25 -0.05 33.68
CA GLY A 80 0.23 0.73 34.39
C GLY A 80 -0.93 -0.09 34.95
N THR A 81 -0.90 -1.42 34.81
CA THR A 81 -1.85 -2.35 35.45
C THR A 81 -1.17 -3.26 36.46
N THR A 82 -1.94 -3.85 37.37
CA THR A 82 -1.45 -4.83 38.34
C THR A 82 -1.95 -6.23 37.99
N ALA A 83 -1.10 -7.25 38.17
CA ALA A 83 -1.52 -8.64 38.10
C ALA A 83 -2.41 -9.01 39.30
N ALA A 84 -3.43 -9.83 39.07
CA ALA A 84 -4.28 -10.39 40.12
C ALA A 84 -4.69 -11.82 39.75
N SER A 85 -4.96 -12.67 40.74
CA SER A 85 -5.41 -14.07 40.58
C SER A 85 -6.76 -14.36 41.22
N ASP A 86 -7.56 -13.32 41.43
CA ASP A 86 -8.79 -13.30 42.21
C ASP A 86 -10.07 -13.31 41.35
N ALA A 87 -9.94 -13.45 40.03
CA ALA A 87 -11.09 -13.38 39.14
C ALA A 87 -12.03 -14.59 39.25
N GLY A 88 -11.55 -15.71 39.83
CA GLY A 88 -12.29 -16.98 39.89
C GLY A 88 -12.59 -17.57 38.50
N ASN A 89 -13.68 -18.32 38.40
CA ASN A 89 -14.18 -18.89 37.14
C ASN A 89 -15.66 -18.49 36.87
N PRO A 90 -15.99 -17.19 36.78
CA PRO A 90 -17.36 -16.73 36.57
C PRO A 90 -17.88 -17.10 35.18
N VAL A 91 -19.21 -17.10 35.03
CA VAL A 91 -19.87 -17.28 33.74
C VAL A 91 -19.72 -16.00 32.90
N VAL A 92 -19.36 -16.17 31.63
CA VAL A 92 -19.38 -15.13 30.59
C VAL A 92 -20.48 -15.45 29.58
N SER A 93 -21.20 -14.41 29.16
CA SER A 93 -22.26 -14.50 28.14
C SER A 93 -21.73 -14.08 26.77
N VAL A 94 -21.82 -14.98 25.80
CA VAL A 94 -21.30 -14.82 24.43
C VAL A 94 -22.46 -14.81 23.45
N GLU A 95 -22.70 -13.69 22.76
CA GLU A 95 -23.66 -13.68 21.66
C GLU A 95 -23.10 -14.45 20.46
N LEU A 96 -23.86 -15.43 19.96
CA LEU A 96 -23.51 -16.20 18.76
C LEU A 96 -24.08 -15.49 17.52
N LEU A 97 -23.28 -14.65 16.87
CA LEU A 97 -23.76 -13.75 15.82
C LEU A 97 -24.30 -14.50 14.59
N SER A 98 -23.81 -15.71 14.34
CA SER A 98 -24.31 -16.60 13.28
C SER A 98 -25.77 -17.08 13.50
N LEU A 99 -26.28 -16.95 14.72
CA LEU A 99 -27.64 -17.30 15.14
C LEU A 99 -28.53 -16.08 15.40
N ARG A 100 -28.02 -14.87 15.15
CA ARG A 100 -28.82 -13.64 15.23
C ARG A 100 -29.88 -13.64 14.13
N ASN A 101 -31.10 -13.19 14.45
CA ASN A 101 -32.26 -13.21 13.55
C ASN A 101 -32.64 -14.63 13.05
N ARG A 102 -32.31 -15.67 13.82
CA ARG A 102 -32.59 -17.05 13.46
C ARG A 102 -33.20 -17.79 14.64
N GLU A 103 -33.98 -18.81 14.31
CA GLU A 103 -34.47 -19.76 15.31
C GLU A 103 -33.29 -20.57 15.88
N THR A 104 -33.39 -20.91 17.17
CA THR A 104 -32.34 -21.64 17.89
C THR A 104 -32.70 -23.11 17.85
N VAL A 105 -31.88 -23.93 17.18
CA VAL A 105 -32.07 -25.38 17.12
C VAL A 105 -30.88 -26.04 17.78
N LEU A 106 -31.14 -26.80 18.84
CA LEU A 106 -30.13 -27.46 19.67
C LEU A 106 -30.42 -28.95 19.75
N THR A 107 -29.37 -29.76 19.85
CA THR A 107 -29.45 -31.20 20.04
C THR A 107 -28.40 -31.66 21.05
N GLY A 108 -28.64 -32.79 21.70
CA GLY A 108 -27.72 -33.36 22.67
C GLY A 108 -28.38 -34.37 23.59
N PRO A 109 -27.58 -35.18 24.32
CA PRO A 109 -28.09 -35.95 25.44
C PRO A 109 -28.55 -35.02 26.57
N ASP A 110 -29.58 -35.48 27.30
CA ASP A 110 -30.05 -34.91 28.56
C ASP A 110 -30.34 -33.40 28.51
N LEU A 111 -30.91 -32.93 27.39
CA LEU A 111 -31.29 -31.52 27.27
C LEU A 111 -32.32 -31.13 28.32
N THR A 112 -32.07 -29.99 28.95
CA THR A 112 -32.98 -29.37 29.92
C THR A 112 -33.40 -27.99 29.44
N LEU A 113 -34.65 -27.59 29.69
CA LEU A 113 -35.15 -26.23 29.50
C LEU A 113 -35.43 -25.62 30.88
N ASN A 114 -34.75 -24.52 31.22
CA ASN A 114 -34.80 -23.89 32.54
C ASN A 114 -34.58 -24.89 33.69
N GLY A 115 -33.69 -25.86 33.48
CA GLY A 115 -33.38 -26.94 34.43
C GLY A 115 -34.34 -28.14 34.40
N ALA A 116 -35.50 -28.05 33.72
CA ALA A 116 -36.42 -29.17 33.59
C ALA A 116 -36.04 -30.07 32.39
N PRO A 117 -35.99 -31.41 32.54
CA PRO A 117 -35.70 -32.31 31.42
C PRO A 117 -36.70 -32.15 30.27
N ILE A 118 -36.20 -32.07 29.04
CA ILE A 118 -37.02 -31.99 27.83
C ILE A 118 -37.50 -33.38 27.39
N GLY A 119 -36.72 -34.42 27.68
CA GLY A 119 -37.04 -35.82 27.35
C GLY A 119 -36.97 -36.16 25.86
N ARG A 120 -36.36 -35.29 25.05
CA ARG A 120 -36.16 -35.46 23.60
C ARG A 120 -34.74 -35.02 23.20
N ALA A 121 -34.25 -35.55 22.09
CA ALA A 121 -32.86 -35.34 21.65
C ALA A 121 -32.61 -33.98 20.99
N ALA A 122 -33.66 -33.25 20.61
CA ALA A 122 -33.55 -31.93 20.01
C ALA A 122 -34.65 -30.97 20.47
N VAL A 123 -34.31 -29.68 20.53
CA VAL A 123 -35.21 -28.57 20.83
C VAL A 123 -35.05 -27.47 19.79
N ARG A 124 -36.16 -26.90 19.35
CA ARG A 124 -36.25 -25.75 18.45
C ARG A 124 -37.02 -24.64 19.15
N ILE A 125 -36.40 -23.48 19.28
CA ILE A 125 -36.98 -22.31 19.95
C ILE A 125 -37.12 -21.19 18.92
N ARG A 126 -38.34 -20.68 18.75
CA ARG A 126 -38.66 -19.61 17.79
C ARG A 126 -39.44 -18.46 18.42
N GLY A 127 -39.06 -17.24 18.11
CA GLY A 127 -39.74 -16.03 18.55
C GLY A 127 -41.13 -15.94 17.94
N VAL A 128 -42.14 -15.70 18.77
CA VAL A 128 -43.55 -15.55 18.35
C VAL A 128 -44.15 -14.21 18.73
N ALA A 129 -43.56 -13.53 19.72
CA ALA A 129 -43.86 -12.15 20.10
C ALA A 129 -42.66 -11.57 20.87
N SER A 130 -42.67 -10.26 21.15
CA SER A 130 -41.65 -9.65 21.99
C SER A 130 -41.53 -10.38 23.33
N ASN A 131 -40.29 -10.66 23.73
CA ASN A 131 -39.92 -11.44 24.91
C ASN A 131 -40.55 -12.84 25.01
N THR A 132 -41.15 -13.39 23.95
CA THR A 132 -41.89 -14.66 23.99
C THR A 132 -41.46 -15.61 22.88
N PHE A 133 -41.06 -16.82 23.28
CA PHE A 133 -40.58 -17.87 22.38
C PHE A 133 -41.43 -19.12 22.51
N GLU A 134 -41.77 -19.74 21.38
CA GLU A 134 -42.40 -21.06 21.34
C GLU A 134 -41.33 -22.16 21.34
N VAL A 135 -41.58 -23.21 22.11
CA VAL A 135 -40.67 -24.35 22.25
C VAL A 135 -41.25 -25.58 21.56
N LEU A 136 -40.49 -26.09 20.59
CA LEU A 136 -40.76 -27.35 19.92
C LEU A 136 -39.65 -28.36 20.21
N VAL A 137 -39.99 -29.63 20.20
CA VAL A 137 -39.07 -30.75 20.47
C VAL A 137 -39.15 -31.78 19.36
N GLY A 138 -38.06 -32.50 19.16
CA GLY A 138 -37.91 -33.53 18.15
C GLY A 138 -36.74 -34.46 18.46
N ASP A 139 -36.45 -35.39 17.55
CA ASP A 139 -35.40 -36.40 17.75
C ASP A 139 -34.10 -36.08 17.00
N SER A 140 -34.10 -35.02 16.17
CA SER A 140 -32.95 -34.60 15.38
C SER A 140 -33.00 -33.11 15.05
N CYS A 141 -31.90 -32.57 14.52
CA CYS A 141 -31.82 -31.21 13.99
C CYS A 141 -32.83 -30.89 12.88
N SER A 142 -33.40 -31.90 12.22
CA SER A 142 -34.41 -31.75 11.16
C SER A 142 -35.86 -31.90 11.64
N GLY A 143 -36.08 -32.25 12.90
CA GLY A 143 -37.40 -32.64 13.41
C GLY A 143 -37.72 -34.12 13.11
N PRO A 144 -39.02 -34.50 12.95
CA PRO A 144 -40.21 -33.64 12.98
C PRO A 144 -40.39 -32.92 14.32
N TRP A 145 -41.08 -31.77 14.30
CA TRP A 145 -41.20 -30.87 15.45
C TRP A 145 -42.61 -30.93 16.07
N THR A 146 -42.68 -31.10 17.39
CA THR A 146 -43.91 -31.06 18.18
C THR A 146 -43.80 -30.05 19.31
N VAL A 147 -44.86 -29.32 19.63
CA VAL A 147 -44.86 -28.39 20.77
C VAL A 147 -44.56 -29.13 22.08
N LEU A 148 -43.70 -28.57 22.91
CA LEU A 148 -43.42 -29.13 24.24
C LEU A 148 -44.64 -28.91 25.15
N GLY A 149 -45.47 -29.94 25.33
CA GLY A 149 -46.75 -29.82 26.05
C GLY A 149 -46.64 -29.27 27.48
N ALA A 150 -45.55 -29.56 28.20
CA ALA A 150 -45.33 -29.06 29.56
C ALA A 150 -44.88 -27.59 29.63
N THR A 151 -44.26 -27.06 28.58
CA THR A 151 -43.73 -25.69 28.53
C THR A 151 -43.77 -25.17 27.09
N PRO A 152 -44.97 -24.87 26.55
CA PRO A 152 -45.12 -24.54 25.15
C PRO A 152 -44.51 -23.18 24.78
N ARG A 153 -44.33 -22.30 25.78
CA ARG A 153 -43.72 -20.98 25.61
C ARG A 153 -42.79 -20.63 26.77
N VAL A 154 -41.75 -19.88 26.47
CA VAL A 154 -40.78 -19.36 27.43
C VAL A 154 -40.50 -17.88 27.19
N SER A 155 -40.03 -17.18 28.22
CA SER A 155 -39.63 -15.79 28.12
C SER A 155 -38.20 -15.61 27.59
N SER A 156 -37.86 -14.39 27.18
CA SER A 156 -36.46 -13.99 26.96
C SER A 156 -35.57 -14.35 28.15
N GLY A 157 -34.38 -14.89 27.87
CA GLY A 157 -33.44 -15.39 28.87
C GLY A 157 -33.61 -16.87 29.21
N ALA A 158 -34.61 -17.57 28.68
CA ALA A 158 -34.77 -19.01 28.89
C ALA A 158 -33.53 -19.78 28.47
N THR A 159 -33.13 -20.75 29.30
CA THR A 159 -31.87 -21.47 29.16
C THR A 159 -32.09 -22.92 28.75
N VAL A 160 -31.27 -23.39 27.80
CA VAL A 160 -31.13 -24.79 27.43
C VAL A 160 -29.79 -25.29 27.97
N GLY A 161 -29.84 -26.35 28.79
CA GLY A 161 -28.67 -27.01 29.38
C GLY A 161 -28.52 -28.45 28.89
N GLY A 162 -27.57 -29.18 29.47
CA GLY A 162 -27.14 -30.51 29.01
C GLY A 162 -25.87 -30.42 28.16
N GLU A 163 -25.58 -31.45 27.38
CA GLU A 163 -24.49 -31.37 26.38
C GLU A 163 -25.00 -30.67 25.12
N VAL A 164 -24.93 -29.34 25.10
CA VAL A 164 -25.60 -28.54 24.08
C VAL A 164 -24.80 -28.48 22.78
N ARG A 165 -25.43 -28.94 21.69
CA ARG A 165 -24.88 -28.85 20.33
C ARG A 165 -25.81 -28.02 19.45
N SER A 166 -25.31 -26.93 18.89
CA SER A 166 -26.06 -26.13 17.92
C SER A 166 -26.14 -26.86 16.58
N CYS A 167 -27.33 -26.92 16.01
CA CYS A 167 -27.56 -27.46 14.68
C CYS A 167 -27.20 -26.41 13.63
N GLU A 168 -26.11 -26.66 12.90
CA GLU A 168 -25.63 -25.83 11.80
C GLU A 168 -25.90 -26.51 10.44
N SER A 169 -25.58 -25.82 9.34
CA SER A 169 -25.74 -26.42 8.01
C SER A 169 -24.78 -27.61 7.85
N GLY A 170 -25.33 -28.83 7.73
CA GLY A 170 -24.58 -30.07 7.50
C GLY A 170 -23.82 -30.64 8.70
N GLN A 171 -23.84 -29.98 9.85
CA GLN A 171 -23.08 -30.38 11.04
C GLN A 171 -23.72 -29.89 12.34
N VAL A 172 -23.23 -30.39 13.46
CA VAL A 172 -23.45 -29.78 14.78
C VAL A 172 -22.16 -29.14 15.29
N ARG A 173 -22.31 -28.11 16.12
CA ARG A 173 -21.22 -27.52 16.90
C ARG A 173 -21.54 -27.58 18.38
N ALA A 174 -20.70 -28.24 19.15
CA ALA A 174 -20.86 -28.35 20.58
C ALA A 174 -20.28 -27.12 21.29
N TYR A 175 -20.99 -26.68 22.32
CA TYR A 175 -20.57 -25.59 23.19
C TYR A 175 -20.63 -26.07 24.65
N ARG A 176 -19.73 -25.55 25.48
CA ARG A 176 -19.78 -25.77 26.93
C ARG A 176 -20.80 -24.82 27.57
N GLY A 177 -21.28 -25.18 28.75
CA GLY A 177 -22.26 -24.39 29.50
C GLY A 177 -23.68 -24.51 28.95
N THR A 178 -24.43 -23.43 29.00
CA THR A 178 -25.85 -23.38 28.58
C THR A 178 -26.06 -22.40 27.42
N MET A 179 -27.21 -22.52 26.75
CA MET A 179 -27.64 -21.60 25.71
C MET A 179 -28.89 -20.84 26.16
N SER A 180 -28.82 -19.52 26.23
CA SER A 180 -29.99 -18.66 26.39
C SER A 180 -30.54 -18.24 25.04
N VAL A 181 -31.87 -18.19 24.94
CA VAL A 181 -32.56 -17.52 23.84
C VAL A 181 -33.04 -16.16 24.33
N VAL A 182 -32.68 -15.10 23.61
CA VAL A 182 -32.86 -13.71 24.04
C VAL A 182 -33.59 -12.92 22.95
N ASP A 183 -34.52 -12.06 23.37
CA ASP A 183 -35.04 -10.98 22.53
C ASP A 183 -34.04 -9.81 22.59
N GLY A 184 -33.30 -9.61 21.50
CA GLY A 184 -32.26 -8.60 21.37
C GLY A 184 -32.76 -7.19 21.06
N GLY A 185 -34.06 -6.93 21.20
CA GLY A 185 -34.70 -5.65 20.87
C GLY A 185 -35.56 -5.75 19.60
N GLY A 186 -36.41 -6.77 19.51
CA GLY A 186 -37.27 -7.05 18.36
C GLY A 186 -36.76 -8.15 17.43
N PHE A 187 -35.67 -8.83 17.80
CA PHE A 187 -35.14 -9.98 17.08
C PHE A 187 -34.69 -11.08 18.03
N GLN A 188 -34.79 -12.34 17.60
CA GLN A 188 -34.22 -13.47 18.34
C GLN A 188 -32.70 -13.52 18.17
N THR A 189 -31.98 -13.76 19.27
CA THR A 189 -30.57 -14.11 19.27
C THR A 189 -30.29 -15.24 20.27
N THR A 190 -29.15 -15.90 20.09
CA THR A 190 -28.70 -17.00 20.97
C THR A 190 -27.44 -16.56 21.71
N VAL A 191 -27.42 -16.78 23.03
CA VAL A 191 -26.31 -16.43 23.90
C VAL A 191 -25.78 -17.68 24.58
N ASN A 192 -24.50 -18.01 24.39
CA ASN A 192 -23.86 -19.07 25.15
C ASN A 192 -23.40 -18.53 26.51
N ASN A 193 -23.88 -19.11 27.60
CA ASN A 193 -23.42 -18.81 28.96
C ASN A 193 -22.48 -19.92 29.42
N VAL A 194 -21.21 -19.58 29.59
CA VAL A 194 -20.14 -20.57 29.77
C VAL A 194 -19.16 -20.06 30.84
N SER A 195 -18.57 -20.97 31.64
CA SER A 195 -17.53 -20.57 32.59
C SER A 195 -16.34 -19.96 31.84
N ILE A 196 -15.67 -18.96 32.41
CA ILE A 196 -14.64 -18.23 31.68
C ILE A 196 -13.48 -19.14 31.25
N ASP A 197 -13.09 -20.13 32.04
CA ASP A 197 -12.03 -21.07 31.64
C ASP A 197 -12.48 -22.01 30.51
N ASP A 198 -13.76 -22.42 30.49
CA ASP A 198 -14.34 -23.18 29.37
C ASP A 198 -14.47 -22.34 28.09
N TYR A 199 -14.83 -21.07 28.22
CA TYR A 199 -14.84 -20.10 27.12
C TYR A 199 -13.44 -19.99 26.49
N LEU A 200 -12.41 -19.88 27.33
CA LEU A 200 -11.03 -19.77 26.86
C LEU A 200 -10.57 -21.01 26.08
N ARG A 201 -11.10 -22.21 26.36
CA ARG A 201 -10.78 -23.40 25.55
C ARG A 201 -11.24 -23.27 24.11
N GLY A 202 -12.33 -22.53 23.87
CA GLY A 202 -12.83 -22.19 22.54
C GLY A 202 -12.16 -20.98 21.89
N VAL A 203 -11.42 -20.15 22.66
CA VAL A 203 -10.78 -18.92 22.18
C VAL A 203 -9.28 -19.09 21.97
N VAL A 204 -8.53 -19.57 22.97
CA VAL A 204 -7.06 -19.57 22.94
C VAL A 204 -6.49 -20.31 21.72
N PRO A 205 -6.98 -21.50 21.32
CA PRO A 205 -6.53 -22.17 20.09
C PRO A 205 -6.84 -21.43 18.79
N ARG A 206 -7.75 -20.45 18.82
CA ARG A 206 -8.16 -19.64 17.66
C ARG A 206 -7.35 -18.35 17.55
N GLU A 207 -6.85 -17.86 18.67
CA GLU A 207 -6.02 -16.65 18.73
C GLU A 207 -4.53 -16.97 18.61
N MET A 208 -4.05 -18.04 19.24
CA MET A 208 -2.64 -18.43 19.23
C MET A 208 -2.46 -19.91 18.87
N PRO A 209 -1.53 -20.27 17.97
CA PRO A 209 -1.30 -21.66 17.62
C PRO A 209 -0.94 -22.52 18.83
N ALA A 210 -1.72 -23.56 19.11
CA ALA A 210 -1.46 -24.46 20.24
C ALA A 210 -0.08 -25.15 20.18
N SER A 211 0.47 -25.34 18.97
CA SER A 211 1.80 -25.90 18.76
C SER A 211 2.93 -25.05 19.31
N TRP A 212 2.72 -23.74 19.50
CA TRP A 212 3.71 -22.86 20.09
C TRP A 212 4.06 -23.25 21.53
N ALA A 213 3.15 -23.92 22.25
CA ALA A 213 3.44 -24.42 23.59
C ALA A 213 4.68 -25.35 23.64
N ASN A 214 4.99 -26.04 22.54
CA ASN A 214 6.12 -26.96 22.45
C ASN A 214 7.43 -26.30 21.97
N ALA A 215 7.38 -25.05 21.50
CA ALA A 215 8.54 -24.35 20.97
C ALA A 215 9.57 -24.01 22.06
N GLY A 216 10.85 -23.87 21.67
CA GLY A 216 11.92 -23.51 22.59
C GLY A 216 12.14 -24.52 23.73
N GLY A 217 11.91 -25.81 23.48
CA GLY A 217 11.97 -26.84 24.52
C GLY A 217 10.82 -26.78 25.52
N GLY A 218 9.63 -26.31 25.10
CA GLY A 218 8.46 -26.14 25.94
C GLY A 218 8.28 -24.73 26.54
N ARG A 219 9.24 -23.82 26.31
CA ARG A 219 9.16 -22.42 26.79
C ARG A 219 8.02 -21.64 26.17
N GLY A 220 7.64 -21.94 24.93
CA GLY A 220 6.52 -21.26 24.28
C GLY A 220 5.17 -21.45 24.98
N ALA A 221 5.06 -22.37 25.95
CA ALA A 221 3.91 -22.46 26.85
C ALA A 221 3.68 -21.16 27.64
N GLU A 222 4.72 -20.38 27.93
CA GLU A 222 4.60 -19.07 28.58
C GLU A 222 3.84 -18.08 27.69
N ALA A 223 4.08 -18.06 26.37
CA ALA A 223 3.31 -17.22 25.44
C ALA A 223 1.81 -17.59 25.42
N VAL A 224 1.51 -18.90 25.48
CA VAL A 224 0.12 -19.37 25.54
C VAL A 224 -0.56 -18.99 26.86
N LYS A 225 0.18 -18.98 27.98
CA LYS A 225 -0.30 -18.45 29.26
C LYS A 225 -0.60 -16.95 29.18
N VAL A 226 0.26 -16.16 28.53
CA VAL A 226 0.02 -14.72 28.28
C VAL A 226 -1.30 -14.54 27.51
N GLN A 227 -1.51 -15.31 26.43
CA GLN A 227 -2.74 -15.25 25.64
C GLN A 227 -3.98 -15.63 26.48
N ALA A 228 -3.88 -16.63 27.37
CA ALA A 228 -4.98 -17.01 28.25
C ALA A 228 -5.37 -15.89 29.23
N VAL A 229 -4.38 -15.25 29.88
CA VAL A 229 -4.63 -14.14 30.82
C VAL A 229 -5.16 -12.89 30.11
N ALA A 230 -4.61 -12.56 28.94
CA ALA A 230 -5.09 -11.46 28.11
C ALA A 230 -6.52 -11.72 27.61
N ALA A 231 -6.81 -12.92 27.14
CA ALA A 231 -8.16 -13.25 26.69
C ALA A 231 -9.17 -13.25 27.85
N ARG A 232 -8.78 -13.74 29.03
CA ARG A 232 -9.62 -13.72 30.25
C ARG A 232 -9.98 -12.30 30.66
N SER A 233 -8.97 -11.43 30.76
CA SER A 233 -9.16 -10.04 31.19
C SER A 233 -10.01 -9.27 30.17
N TYR A 234 -9.77 -9.47 28.87
CA TYR A 234 -10.58 -8.90 27.80
C TYR A 234 -12.06 -9.26 27.92
N ALA A 235 -12.38 -10.56 28.05
CA ALA A 235 -13.75 -11.04 28.10
C ALA A 235 -14.50 -10.56 29.36
N LEU A 236 -13.83 -10.55 30.53
CA LEU A 236 -14.43 -10.10 31.78
C LEU A 236 -14.65 -8.59 31.85
N ALA A 237 -13.79 -7.80 31.19
CA ALA A 237 -13.93 -6.34 31.09
C ALA A 237 -14.88 -5.88 29.97
N SER A 238 -15.27 -6.78 29.07
CA SER A 238 -16.12 -6.43 27.92
C SER A 238 -17.60 -6.32 28.30
N GLN A 239 -18.31 -5.51 27.53
CA GLN A 239 -19.78 -5.43 27.53
C GLN A 239 -20.25 -5.14 26.10
N TRP A 240 -20.61 -6.20 25.38
CA TRP A 240 -20.98 -6.12 23.97
C TRP A 240 -22.40 -5.58 23.77
N THR A 241 -23.37 -6.16 24.48
CA THR A 241 -24.77 -5.70 24.51
C THR A 241 -25.27 -5.66 25.95
N SER A 242 -26.53 -5.28 26.17
CA SER A 242 -27.17 -5.40 27.48
C SER A 242 -27.31 -6.86 27.97
N TYR A 243 -27.25 -7.84 27.06
CA TYR A 243 -27.47 -9.26 27.35
C TYR A 243 -26.23 -10.15 27.16
N ALA A 244 -25.17 -9.65 26.51
CA ALA A 244 -23.94 -10.40 26.28
C ALA A 244 -22.70 -9.58 26.64
N LYS A 245 -21.77 -10.22 27.36
CA LYS A 245 -20.44 -9.66 27.67
C LYS A 245 -19.58 -9.55 26.43
N THR A 246 -19.64 -10.53 25.54
CA THR A 246 -18.80 -10.62 24.34
C THR A 246 -19.57 -11.26 23.16
N CYS A 247 -18.89 -11.47 22.04
CA CYS A 247 -19.42 -12.10 20.82
C CYS A 247 -18.41 -13.11 20.24
N ASP A 248 -18.85 -13.96 19.31
CA ASP A 248 -18.08 -15.10 18.76
C ASP A 248 -17.20 -14.79 17.53
N THR A 249 -17.05 -13.51 17.16
CA THR A 249 -16.32 -13.08 15.96
C THR A 249 -15.13 -12.19 16.29
N THR A 250 -14.36 -11.82 15.26
CA THR A 250 -13.23 -10.88 15.36
C THR A 250 -13.61 -9.47 15.83
N SER A 251 -14.91 -9.13 15.88
CA SER A 251 -15.38 -7.91 16.57
C SER A 251 -15.13 -7.97 18.08
N CYS A 252 -15.04 -9.17 18.63
CA CYS A 252 -14.73 -9.44 20.03
C CYS A 252 -13.50 -10.36 20.12
N GLN A 253 -13.70 -11.68 20.16
CA GLN A 253 -12.67 -12.72 20.08
C GLN A 253 -13.26 -13.91 19.34
N VAL A 254 -12.44 -14.64 18.58
CA VAL A 254 -12.95 -15.79 17.82
C VAL A 254 -13.24 -16.94 18.79
N TYR A 255 -14.53 -17.20 19.05
CA TYR A 255 -14.98 -18.27 19.94
C TYR A 255 -15.53 -19.44 19.14
N GLY A 256 -14.79 -20.55 19.13
CA GLY A 256 -15.12 -21.72 18.30
C GLY A 256 -16.10 -22.71 18.92
N GLY A 257 -16.35 -22.66 20.23
CA GLY A 257 -16.96 -23.79 20.96
C GLY A 257 -15.99 -24.96 21.14
N ALA A 258 -16.52 -26.12 21.55
CA ALA A 258 -15.71 -27.27 21.96
C ALA A 258 -15.28 -28.18 20.79
N TYR A 259 -16.24 -28.53 19.91
CA TYR A 259 -16.00 -29.39 18.75
C TYR A 259 -17.05 -29.19 17.66
N THR A 260 -16.75 -29.60 16.43
CA THR A 260 -17.74 -29.77 15.35
C THR A 260 -17.88 -31.23 14.95
N GLN A 261 -19.04 -31.60 14.43
CA GLN A 261 -19.31 -32.95 13.95
C GLN A 261 -20.29 -32.89 12.77
N PRO A 262 -19.89 -33.27 11.55
CA PRO A 262 -20.84 -33.47 10.45
C PRO A 262 -21.94 -34.45 10.85
N PHE A 263 -23.16 -34.31 10.33
CA PHE A 263 -24.23 -35.27 10.65
C PHE A 263 -23.81 -36.69 10.26
N GLY A 264 -23.77 -37.61 11.24
CA GLY A 264 -23.27 -38.98 11.06
C GLY A 264 -21.76 -39.12 10.89
N GLY A 265 -20.99 -38.03 11.01
CA GLY A 265 -19.54 -37.99 10.88
C GLY A 265 -18.78 -38.04 12.21
N ALA A 266 -17.44 -38.01 12.12
CA ALA A 266 -16.55 -37.99 13.26
C ALA A 266 -16.45 -36.58 13.89
N VAL A 267 -16.18 -36.56 15.20
CA VAL A 267 -15.92 -35.33 15.96
C VAL A 267 -14.57 -34.73 15.56
N THR A 268 -14.54 -33.42 15.33
CA THR A 268 -13.34 -32.60 15.19
C THR A 268 -13.24 -31.65 16.38
N TRP A 269 -12.32 -31.94 17.30
CA TRP A 269 -12.08 -31.08 18.45
C TRP A 269 -11.51 -29.72 18.03
N LEU A 270 -12.08 -28.66 18.61
CA LEU A 270 -11.62 -27.29 18.41
C LEU A 270 -10.75 -26.79 19.58
N GLU A 271 -10.86 -27.46 20.73
CA GLU A 271 -9.99 -27.30 21.89
C GLU A 271 -8.69 -28.09 21.73
N ASP A 272 -7.62 -27.66 22.42
CA ASP A 272 -6.32 -28.33 22.40
C ASP A 272 -5.79 -28.53 23.82
N SER A 273 -5.21 -29.69 24.12
CA SER A 273 -4.71 -30.02 25.46
C SER A 273 -3.58 -29.09 25.93
N ARG A 274 -2.78 -28.56 24.99
CA ARG A 274 -1.67 -27.65 25.29
C ARG A 274 -2.19 -26.28 25.77
N THR A 275 -3.18 -25.73 25.07
CA THR A 275 -3.83 -24.48 25.48
C THR A 275 -4.66 -24.69 26.74
N ASN A 276 -5.32 -25.84 26.89
CA ASN A 276 -6.07 -26.18 28.11
C ASN A 276 -5.16 -26.22 29.35
N SER A 277 -3.92 -26.73 29.19
CA SER A 277 -2.93 -26.73 30.26
C SER A 277 -2.50 -25.31 30.65
N ALA A 278 -2.30 -24.42 29.68
CA ALA A 278 -1.99 -23.02 29.94
C ALA A 278 -3.15 -22.25 30.60
N ILE A 279 -4.39 -22.52 30.18
CA ILE A 279 -5.61 -21.95 30.79
C ILE A 279 -5.71 -22.38 32.25
N ALA A 280 -5.54 -23.68 32.53
CA ALA A 280 -5.58 -24.22 33.89
C ALA A 280 -4.45 -23.64 34.77
N ALA A 281 -3.23 -23.54 34.24
CA ALA A 281 -2.09 -22.97 34.95
C ALA A 281 -2.24 -21.47 35.27
N THR A 282 -3.14 -20.77 34.60
CA THR A 282 -3.41 -19.34 34.78
C THR A 282 -4.84 -19.07 35.26
N SER A 283 -5.51 -20.08 35.84
CA SER A 283 -6.90 -19.93 36.30
C SER A 283 -7.02 -18.77 37.29
N GLY A 284 -8.07 -17.95 37.13
CA GLY A 284 -8.30 -16.75 37.93
C GLY A 284 -7.36 -15.56 37.66
N GLN A 285 -6.31 -15.70 36.84
CA GLN A 285 -5.37 -14.62 36.57
C GLN A 285 -5.91 -13.59 35.56
N VAL A 286 -5.81 -12.31 35.92
CA VAL A 286 -6.25 -11.14 35.14
C VAL A 286 -5.34 -9.91 35.35
N ARG A 287 -5.50 -8.88 34.52
CA ARG A 287 -4.92 -7.54 34.71
C ARG A 287 -5.96 -6.57 35.27
N ARG A 288 -5.58 -5.76 36.26
CA ARG A 288 -6.47 -4.76 36.90
C ARG A 288 -5.93 -3.33 36.78
N THR A 289 -6.83 -2.35 36.69
CA THR A 289 -6.48 -0.93 36.80
C THR A 289 -5.98 -0.64 38.21
N PRO A 290 -5.31 0.50 38.45
CA PRO A 290 -5.01 0.96 39.81
C PRO A 290 -6.24 1.07 40.72
N GLY A 291 -7.43 1.29 40.14
CA GLY A 291 -8.72 1.29 40.86
C GLY A 291 -9.34 -0.09 41.09
N GLY A 292 -8.64 -1.18 40.74
CA GLY A 292 -9.05 -2.55 41.00
C GLY A 292 -10.03 -3.16 39.99
N ALA A 293 -10.45 -2.45 38.95
CA ALA A 293 -11.32 -3.02 37.90
C ALA A 293 -10.51 -3.91 36.93
N VAL A 294 -11.09 -4.99 36.41
CA VAL A 294 -10.46 -5.80 35.36
C VAL A 294 -10.30 -4.96 34.09
N VAL A 295 -9.13 -5.04 33.45
CA VAL A 295 -8.77 -4.23 32.28
C VAL A 295 -9.06 -5.01 31.00
N ARG A 296 -9.59 -4.30 30.00
CA ARG A 296 -9.70 -4.82 28.64
C ARG A 296 -8.32 -4.86 27.99
N THR A 297 -7.66 -6.01 28.07
CA THR A 297 -6.34 -6.26 27.49
C THR A 297 -6.45 -6.59 26.01
N GLU A 298 -6.28 -5.58 25.16
CA GLU A 298 -6.20 -5.77 23.71
C GLU A 298 -4.93 -6.56 23.32
N PHE A 299 -4.98 -7.20 22.15
CA PHE A 299 -3.85 -7.89 21.56
C PHE A 299 -3.97 -7.99 20.03
N SER A 300 -2.84 -8.19 19.36
CA SER A 300 -2.78 -8.36 17.90
C SER A 300 -1.70 -9.37 17.50
N SER A 301 -1.69 -9.78 16.23
CA SER A 301 -0.77 -10.83 15.77
C SER A 301 0.70 -10.43 15.91
N SER A 302 1.06 -9.26 15.40
CA SER A 302 2.44 -8.76 15.36
C SER A 302 2.47 -7.25 15.57
N SER A 303 3.37 -6.77 16.42
CA SER A 303 3.52 -5.33 16.70
C SER A 303 4.33 -4.62 15.61
N GLY A 304 5.23 -5.33 14.93
CA GLY A 304 6.22 -4.74 14.03
C GLY A 304 7.47 -4.21 14.75
N GLY A 305 7.69 -4.63 16.01
CA GLY A 305 8.81 -4.17 16.84
C GLY A 305 8.47 -3.05 17.82
N PHE A 306 7.25 -2.50 17.77
CA PHE A 306 6.79 -1.49 18.73
C PHE A 306 5.26 -1.51 18.86
N THR A 307 4.75 -1.42 20.08
CA THR A 307 3.30 -1.32 20.30
C THR A 307 2.79 0.10 20.01
N ALA A 308 1.54 0.22 19.56
CA ALA A 308 0.94 1.49 19.17
C ALA A 308 0.64 2.43 20.35
N GLY A 309 0.70 1.93 21.59
CA GLY A 309 0.24 2.63 22.79
C GLY A 309 -1.30 2.74 22.87
N GLY A 310 -1.78 3.71 23.66
CA GLY A 310 -3.21 3.95 23.90
C GLY A 310 -3.57 3.72 25.36
N ALA A 311 -4.39 2.71 25.64
CA ALA A 311 -4.77 2.34 27.01
C ALA A 311 -3.57 1.88 27.86
N PHE A 312 -2.55 1.32 27.20
CA PHE A 312 -1.27 0.97 27.79
C PHE A 312 -0.17 1.83 27.16
N PRO A 313 0.91 2.14 27.89
CA PRO A 313 2.08 2.79 27.30
C PRO A 313 2.60 2.05 26.08
N ALA A 314 3.07 2.79 25.08
CA ALA A 314 3.78 2.18 23.96
C ALA A 314 5.14 1.64 24.44
N VAL A 315 5.50 0.44 23.98
CA VAL A 315 6.75 -0.24 24.36
C VAL A 315 7.45 -0.82 23.14
N GLU A 316 8.79 -0.81 23.18
CA GLU A 316 9.62 -1.54 22.21
C GLU A 316 9.41 -3.04 22.39
N ASP A 317 9.09 -3.75 21.32
CA ASP A 317 8.72 -5.16 21.34
C ASP A 317 9.79 -6.01 20.65
N ARG A 318 10.86 -6.32 21.39
CA ARG A 318 12.00 -7.07 20.85
C ARG A 318 11.67 -8.51 20.51
N GLY A 319 10.70 -9.10 21.21
CA GLY A 319 10.24 -10.46 20.92
C GLY A 319 9.60 -10.58 19.54
N ASP A 320 9.03 -9.50 19.01
CA ASP A 320 8.34 -9.52 17.71
C ASP A 320 9.29 -9.81 16.54
N ALA A 321 10.59 -9.49 16.71
CA ALA A 321 11.65 -9.73 15.73
C ALA A 321 12.14 -11.20 15.70
N THR A 322 11.42 -12.12 16.34
CA THR A 322 11.70 -13.56 16.24
C THR A 322 11.73 -14.02 14.77
N ALA A 323 12.69 -14.87 14.43
CA ALA A 323 12.93 -15.29 13.03
C ALA A 323 11.71 -15.99 12.38
N GLY A 324 10.82 -16.56 13.20
CA GLY A 324 9.61 -17.23 12.73
C GLY A 324 8.47 -16.29 12.32
N ASN A 325 8.54 -14.98 12.63
CA ASN A 325 7.42 -14.05 12.43
C ASN A 325 7.35 -13.53 10.98
N PRO A 326 6.39 -13.99 10.14
CA PRO A 326 6.23 -13.53 8.75
C PRO A 326 5.55 -12.16 8.65
N ASN A 327 5.20 -11.57 9.80
CA ASN A 327 4.45 -10.33 9.91
C ASN A 327 5.27 -9.23 10.56
N HIS A 328 6.53 -9.47 10.96
CA HIS A 328 7.38 -8.43 11.52
C HIS A 328 7.60 -7.33 10.49
N ASN A 329 8.11 -7.71 9.31
CA ASN A 329 8.25 -6.87 8.13
C ASN A 329 7.45 -7.47 6.96
N TRP A 330 6.89 -6.63 6.11
CA TRP A 330 6.23 -7.03 4.87
C TRP A 330 6.32 -5.94 3.81
N SER A 331 6.16 -6.32 2.55
CA SER A 331 6.10 -5.39 1.43
C SER A 331 5.01 -5.82 0.46
N VAL A 332 4.29 -4.84 -0.09
CA VAL A 332 3.36 -5.05 -1.22
C VAL A 332 3.60 -3.99 -2.28
N SER A 333 3.40 -4.33 -3.54
CA SER A 333 3.48 -3.37 -4.65
C SER A 333 2.09 -3.13 -5.21
N MET A 334 1.75 -1.87 -5.46
CA MET A 334 0.45 -1.45 -5.98
C MET A 334 0.63 -0.30 -6.98
N SER A 335 -0.16 -0.27 -8.04
CA SER A 335 -0.19 0.88 -8.95
C SER A 335 -0.94 2.06 -8.33
N LEU A 336 -0.63 3.29 -8.73
CA LEU A 336 -1.41 4.46 -8.30
C LEU A 336 -2.88 4.36 -8.75
N ALA A 337 -3.14 3.70 -9.88
CA ALA A 337 -4.50 3.44 -10.38
C ALA A 337 -5.29 2.51 -9.44
N ASP A 338 -4.68 1.41 -8.97
CA ASP A 338 -5.32 0.50 -8.02
C ASP A 338 -5.59 1.18 -6.68
N ILE A 339 -4.65 2.02 -6.21
CA ILE A 339 -4.84 2.85 -5.01
C ILE A 339 -6.05 3.77 -5.20
N GLY A 340 -6.14 4.45 -6.35
CA GLY A 340 -7.28 5.28 -6.71
C GLY A 340 -8.60 4.51 -6.69
N ASN A 341 -8.66 3.35 -7.35
CA ASN A 341 -9.85 2.51 -7.40
C ASN A 341 -10.32 2.08 -6.00
N ARG A 342 -9.40 1.67 -5.12
CA ARG A 342 -9.72 1.23 -3.75
C ARG A 342 -10.17 2.38 -2.84
N LEU A 343 -9.74 3.61 -3.13
CA LEU A 343 -10.13 4.81 -2.38
C LEU A 343 -11.32 5.57 -3.00
N GLY A 344 -11.82 5.14 -4.15
CA GLY A 344 -12.84 5.86 -4.92
C GLY A 344 -12.35 7.21 -5.44
N LEU A 345 -11.08 7.29 -5.85
CA LEU A 345 -10.43 8.49 -6.38
C LEU A 345 -10.01 8.29 -7.83
N GLY A 346 -10.30 9.27 -8.68
CA GLY A 346 -9.76 9.35 -10.03
C GLY A 346 -8.38 10.01 -10.05
N SER A 347 -7.53 9.58 -10.98
CA SER A 347 -6.25 10.24 -11.31
C SER A 347 -5.34 10.49 -10.11
N VAL A 348 -5.10 9.45 -9.29
CA VAL A 348 -4.12 9.52 -8.19
C VAL A 348 -2.72 9.70 -8.78
N THR A 349 -2.01 10.72 -8.32
CA THR A 349 -0.66 11.11 -8.76
C THR A 349 0.40 10.86 -7.70
N GLY A 350 0.00 10.70 -6.44
CA GLY A 350 0.93 10.44 -5.34
C GLY A 350 0.24 10.02 -4.05
N ILE A 351 1.00 9.40 -3.16
CA ILE A 351 0.56 9.00 -1.82
C ILE A 351 1.77 9.04 -0.88
N ALA A 352 1.60 9.63 0.30
CA ALA A 352 2.67 9.75 1.29
C ALA A 352 2.11 9.75 2.71
N VAL A 353 2.87 9.17 3.65
CA VAL A 353 2.64 9.38 5.08
C VAL A 353 3.14 10.77 5.43
N THR A 354 2.25 11.64 5.92
CA THR A 354 2.56 13.03 6.27
C THR A 354 2.66 13.25 7.77
N GLN A 355 2.11 12.34 8.58
CA GLN A 355 2.30 12.30 10.02
C GLN A 355 2.34 10.86 10.51
N ALA A 356 3.28 10.55 11.38
CA ALA A 356 3.40 9.26 12.04
C ALA A 356 3.60 9.46 13.56
N ASN A 357 3.43 8.39 14.34
CA ASN A 357 3.48 8.46 15.80
C ASN A 357 4.90 8.57 16.39
N GLY A 358 5.95 8.46 15.56
CA GLY A 358 7.34 8.62 15.96
C GLY A 358 7.96 7.40 16.65
N LEU A 359 7.30 6.23 16.60
CA LEU A 359 7.72 5.03 17.33
C LEU A 359 8.28 3.97 16.39
N GLY A 360 9.57 3.65 16.53
CA GLY A 360 10.27 2.64 15.74
C GLY A 360 10.74 3.14 14.36
N PRO A 361 11.20 2.21 13.49
CA PRO A 361 11.64 2.53 12.14
C PRO A 361 10.60 3.30 11.32
N ASP A 362 11.08 4.03 10.32
CA ASP A 362 10.25 4.70 9.32
C ASP A 362 9.27 5.75 9.88
N GLY A 363 9.52 6.23 11.10
CA GLY A 363 8.65 7.18 11.79
C GLY A 363 7.43 6.55 12.48
N GLY A 364 7.24 5.23 12.39
CA GLY A 364 6.19 4.50 13.09
C GLY A 364 4.85 4.41 12.37
N ARG A 365 3.78 4.17 13.14
CA ARG A 365 2.41 4.02 12.62
C ARG A 365 1.90 5.34 12.03
N ALA A 366 1.31 5.27 10.84
CA ALA A 366 0.79 6.41 10.11
C ALA A 366 -0.44 7.00 10.83
N LEU A 367 -0.32 8.24 11.28
CA LEU A 367 -1.43 9.03 11.82
C LEU A 367 -2.18 9.76 10.71
N GLN A 368 -1.44 10.25 9.71
CA GLN A 368 -1.96 10.98 8.57
C GLN A 368 -1.28 10.54 7.28
N VAL A 369 -2.09 10.26 6.26
CA VAL A 369 -1.67 9.94 4.90
C VAL A 369 -2.35 10.91 3.94
N THR A 370 -1.55 11.55 3.09
CA THR A 370 -2.06 12.43 2.03
C THR A 370 -1.99 11.71 0.70
N VAL A 371 -3.11 11.72 -0.03
CA VAL A 371 -3.24 11.18 -1.38
C VAL A 371 -3.47 12.35 -2.34
N SER A 372 -2.57 12.50 -3.29
CA SER A 372 -2.60 13.56 -4.30
C SER A 372 -3.30 13.06 -5.56
N THR A 373 -4.13 13.91 -6.16
CA THR A 373 -4.79 13.69 -7.44
C THR A 373 -4.57 14.90 -8.36
N ALA A 374 -4.94 14.78 -9.64
CA ALA A 374 -4.91 15.91 -10.55
C ALA A 374 -5.80 17.11 -10.12
N GLY A 375 -6.80 16.87 -9.25
CA GLY A 375 -7.74 17.89 -8.78
C GLY A 375 -7.47 18.43 -7.37
N GLY A 376 -6.37 18.04 -6.73
CA GLY A 376 -6.03 18.44 -5.35
C GLY A 376 -5.55 17.26 -4.51
N SER A 377 -5.63 17.37 -3.18
CA SER A 377 -5.24 16.29 -2.27
C SER A 377 -6.34 15.96 -1.26
N ARG A 378 -6.34 14.72 -0.77
CA ARG A 378 -7.22 14.24 0.29
C ARG A 378 -6.39 13.57 1.37
N THR A 379 -6.85 13.72 2.62
CA THR A 379 -6.16 13.21 3.79
C THR A 379 -6.96 12.08 4.44
N TYR A 380 -6.24 11.05 4.86
CA TYR A 380 -6.77 9.84 5.49
C TYR A 380 -5.97 9.51 6.76
N THR A 381 -6.56 8.76 7.68
CA THR A 381 -5.80 8.11 8.76
C THR A 381 -5.07 6.87 8.23
N GLY A 382 -4.02 6.43 8.90
CA GLY A 382 -3.33 5.19 8.54
C GLY A 382 -4.27 3.97 8.50
N ASN A 383 -5.22 3.88 9.44
CA ASN A 383 -6.18 2.77 9.48
C ASN A 383 -7.21 2.83 8.33
N GLN A 384 -7.62 4.02 7.87
CA GLN A 384 -8.44 4.15 6.66
C GLN A 384 -7.71 3.61 5.43
N ILE A 385 -6.44 3.97 5.26
CA ILE A 385 -5.59 3.46 4.18
C ILE A 385 -5.35 1.96 4.30
N ARG A 386 -5.00 1.47 5.50
CA ARG A 386 -4.86 0.03 5.78
C ARG A 386 -6.09 -0.73 5.32
N SER A 387 -7.28 -0.27 5.72
CA SER A 387 -8.54 -0.94 5.41
C SER A 387 -8.85 -0.89 3.91
N ALA A 388 -8.70 0.27 3.27
CA ALA A 388 -8.96 0.43 1.85
C ALA A 388 -7.99 -0.38 0.98
N LEU A 389 -6.71 -0.40 1.34
CA LEU A 389 -5.66 -1.06 0.56
C LEU A 389 -5.45 -2.53 0.95
N GLY A 390 -6.12 -3.02 2.00
CA GLY A 390 -5.98 -4.40 2.48
C GLY A 390 -4.61 -4.70 3.11
N LEU A 391 -4.02 -3.73 3.79
CA LEU A 391 -2.71 -3.88 4.44
C LEU A 391 -2.81 -4.59 5.79
N LYS A 392 -1.72 -5.18 6.25
CA LYS A 392 -1.68 -5.90 7.54
C LYS A 392 -1.84 -4.95 8.73
N SER A 393 -1.21 -3.78 8.69
CA SER A 393 -1.21 -2.78 9.77
C SER A 393 -1.31 -1.36 9.21
N ASP A 394 -1.39 -0.37 10.12
CA ASP A 394 -1.23 1.05 9.81
C ASP A 394 0.22 1.54 9.97
N TRP A 395 1.18 0.62 10.13
CA TRP A 395 2.61 0.92 10.08
C TRP A 395 3.15 0.61 8.70
N PHE A 396 3.27 1.63 7.87
CA PHE A 396 3.80 1.51 6.52
C PHE A 396 4.41 2.81 6.02
N THR A 397 5.23 2.70 4.98
CA THR A 397 5.72 3.81 4.16
C THR A 397 5.50 3.53 2.69
N PHE A 398 5.49 4.60 1.89
CA PHE A 398 5.37 4.54 0.45
C PHE A 398 6.70 4.91 -0.18
N THR A 399 7.27 4.00 -0.96
CA THR A 399 8.39 4.27 -1.85
C THR A 399 7.86 4.27 -3.27
N ASN A 400 7.89 5.43 -3.93
CA ASN A 400 7.59 5.52 -5.35
C ASN A 400 8.86 5.12 -6.14
N ARG A 401 8.90 3.87 -6.61
CA ARG A 401 10.08 3.33 -7.32
C ARG A 401 10.35 4.09 -8.61
N GLY A 402 9.29 4.48 -9.33
CA GLY A 402 9.40 5.28 -10.54
C GLY A 402 10.06 6.64 -10.28
N ALA A 403 9.71 7.31 -9.18
CA ALA A 403 10.32 8.58 -8.80
C ALA A 403 11.81 8.43 -8.46
N SER A 404 12.19 7.41 -7.68
CA SER A 404 13.59 7.15 -7.34
C SER A 404 14.43 6.82 -8.58
N ALA A 405 13.93 5.93 -9.43
CA ALA A 405 14.59 5.56 -10.67
C ALA A 405 14.79 6.76 -11.60
N MET A 406 13.75 7.59 -11.76
CA MET A 406 13.82 8.81 -12.55
C MET A 406 14.87 9.79 -12.02
N VAL A 407 14.90 10.03 -10.70
CA VAL A 407 15.90 10.94 -10.10
C VAL A 407 17.31 10.40 -10.30
N GLN A 408 17.54 9.09 -10.10
CA GLN A 408 18.84 8.47 -10.34
C GLN A 408 19.28 8.62 -11.81
N ALA A 409 18.35 8.42 -12.75
CA ALA A 409 18.60 8.63 -14.17
C ALA A 409 18.92 10.09 -14.50
N LEU A 410 18.24 11.06 -13.88
CA LEU A 410 18.52 12.49 -14.10
C LEU A 410 19.95 12.86 -13.68
N TYR A 411 20.44 12.36 -12.54
CA TYR A 411 21.84 12.54 -12.17
C TYR A 411 22.79 11.95 -13.22
N ALA A 412 22.54 10.72 -13.67
CA ALA A 412 23.40 10.04 -14.62
C ALA A 412 23.40 10.70 -16.01
N ASP A 413 22.23 11.03 -16.54
CA ASP A 413 22.06 11.43 -17.94
C ASP A 413 22.15 12.95 -18.12
N VAL A 414 21.70 13.74 -17.15
CA VAL A 414 21.72 15.21 -17.22
C VAL A 414 22.98 15.79 -16.59
N LEU A 415 23.47 15.18 -15.49
CA LEU A 415 24.65 15.65 -14.75
C LEU A 415 25.87 14.71 -14.91
N GLY A 416 25.80 13.64 -15.69
CA GLY A 416 26.97 12.81 -16.00
C GLY A 416 27.61 12.13 -14.79
N ARG A 417 26.88 11.94 -13.67
CA ARG A 417 27.40 11.30 -12.45
C ARG A 417 26.35 10.46 -11.73
N PRO A 418 26.75 9.50 -10.88
CA PRO A 418 25.82 8.82 -10.00
C PRO A 418 25.13 9.78 -9.02
N ALA A 419 23.88 9.45 -8.68
CA ALA A 419 23.14 10.14 -7.63
C ALA A 419 23.71 9.79 -6.25
N ASP A 420 23.73 10.76 -5.34
CA ASP A 420 23.96 10.53 -3.92
C ASP A 420 22.63 10.34 -3.17
N ALA A 421 22.68 9.66 -2.01
CA ALA A 421 21.49 9.30 -1.25
C ALA A 421 20.67 10.52 -0.79
N GLY A 422 21.34 11.63 -0.44
CA GLY A 422 20.69 12.87 -0.02
C GLY A 422 19.94 13.53 -1.17
N GLY A 423 20.56 13.60 -2.35
CA GLY A 423 19.95 14.11 -3.58
C GLY A 423 18.73 13.29 -4.01
N VAL A 424 18.83 11.96 -3.99
CA VAL A 424 17.68 11.08 -4.29
C VAL A 424 16.52 11.34 -3.33
N SER A 425 16.79 11.42 -2.03
CA SER A 425 15.77 11.67 -1.01
C SER A 425 15.08 13.02 -1.21
N TYR A 426 15.84 14.10 -1.45
CA TYR A 426 15.29 15.43 -1.67
C TYR A 426 14.33 15.48 -2.87
N TRP A 427 14.78 15.03 -4.04
CA TRP A 427 13.98 15.14 -5.27
C TRP A 427 12.79 14.18 -5.31
N THR A 428 12.94 12.97 -4.76
CA THR A 428 11.80 12.04 -4.63
C THR A 428 10.74 12.60 -3.69
N ALA A 429 11.14 13.30 -2.62
CA ALA A 429 10.20 14.00 -1.75
C ALA A 429 9.47 15.15 -2.47
N GLN A 430 10.14 15.90 -3.36
CA GLN A 430 9.49 16.94 -4.18
C GLN A 430 8.40 16.36 -5.10
N LEU A 431 8.71 15.23 -5.77
CA LEU A 431 7.74 14.50 -6.58
C LEU A 431 6.57 14.00 -5.73
N ALA A 432 6.85 13.48 -4.53
CA ALA A 432 5.83 13.05 -3.58
C ALA A 432 4.95 14.22 -3.08
N SER A 433 5.51 15.42 -2.96
CA SER A 433 4.75 16.64 -2.61
C SER A 433 3.97 17.25 -3.78
N GLY A 434 3.94 16.59 -4.94
CA GLY A 434 3.15 17.01 -6.11
C GLY A 434 3.87 17.93 -7.10
N GLN A 435 5.19 18.13 -6.98
CA GLN A 435 5.93 18.75 -8.08
C GLN A 435 5.88 17.86 -9.32
N SER A 436 5.77 18.47 -10.50
CA SER A 436 5.79 17.73 -11.76
C SER A 436 7.20 17.23 -12.10
N SER A 437 7.27 16.08 -12.76
CA SER A 437 8.52 15.55 -13.34
C SER A 437 9.21 16.57 -14.27
N GLN A 438 8.45 17.41 -14.97
CA GLN A 438 8.99 18.51 -15.77
C GLN A 438 9.71 19.55 -14.91
N SER A 439 9.12 19.95 -13.78
CA SER A 439 9.73 20.91 -12.86
C SER A 439 11.03 20.37 -12.27
N VAL A 440 11.03 19.08 -11.90
CA VAL A 440 12.23 18.40 -11.40
C VAL A 440 13.30 18.32 -12.50
N ALA A 441 12.96 17.86 -13.70
CA ALA A 441 13.90 17.81 -14.82
C ALA A 441 14.45 19.19 -15.20
N GLN A 442 13.63 20.26 -15.12
CA GLN A 442 14.08 21.64 -15.29
C GLN A 442 15.10 22.04 -14.22
N GLY A 443 14.87 21.65 -12.96
CA GLY A 443 15.81 21.89 -11.86
C GLY A 443 17.19 21.28 -12.11
N PHE A 444 17.25 20.10 -12.74
CA PHE A 444 18.52 19.49 -13.17
C PHE A 444 19.12 20.19 -14.39
N ALA A 445 18.31 20.42 -15.43
CA ALA A 445 18.76 21.00 -16.71
C ALA A 445 19.24 22.46 -16.57
N ALA A 446 18.67 23.21 -15.63
CA ALA A 446 19.02 24.60 -15.33
C ALA A 446 19.90 24.75 -14.08
N SER A 447 20.47 23.65 -13.56
CA SER A 447 21.31 23.70 -12.36
C SER A 447 22.67 24.35 -12.64
N SER A 448 23.26 24.98 -11.63
CA SER A 448 24.64 25.49 -11.70
C SER A 448 25.65 24.38 -12.00
N GLU A 449 25.38 23.14 -11.56
CA GLU A 449 26.20 21.98 -11.89
C GLU A 449 26.18 21.68 -13.40
N ARG A 450 24.97 21.61 -14.00
CA ARG A 450 24.79 21.43 -15.44
C ARG A 450 25.43 22.57 -16.23
N PHE A 451 25.24 23.82 -15.82
CA PHE A 451 25.87 24.96 -16.48
C PHE A 451 27.39 24.92 -16.39
N GLY A 452 27.95 24.53 -15.25
CA GLY A 452 29.39 24.32 -15.14
C GLY A 452 29.92 23.24 -16.09
N GLN A 453 29.14 22.19 -16.38
CA GLN A 453 29.53 21.18 -17.37
C GLN A 453 29.52 21.74 -18.80
N LEU A 454 28.49 22.50 -19.17
CA LEU A 454 28.43 23.17 -20.46
C LEU A 454 29.63 24.11 -20.67
N VAL A 455 29.99 24.88 -19.64
CA VAL A 455 31.16 25.77 -19.66
C VAL A 455 32.46 24.96 -19.84
N ARG A 456 32.68 23.90 -19.07
CA ARG A 456 33.87 23.05 -19.22
C ARG A 456 33.96 22.43 -20.61
N THR A 457 32.85 21.95 -21.16
CA THR A 457 32.80 21.40 -22.52
C THR A 457 33.16 22.46 -23.55
N ALA A 458 32.59 23.66 -23.47
CA ALA A 458 32.91 24.75 -24.39
C ALA A 458 34.40 25.14 -24.34
N TYR A 459 34.98 25.21 -23.13
CA TYR A 459 36.41 25.48 -22.93
C TYR A 459 37.31 24.38 -23.51
N VAL A 460 37.01 23.12 -23.23
CA VAL A 460 37.81 21.99 -23.74
C VAL A 460 37.74 21.91 -25.27
N GLN A 461 36.56 22.13 -25.85
CA GLN A 461 36.38 22.10 -27.29
C GLN A 461 37.06 23.30 -27.98
N GLY A 462 36.81 24.51 -27.49
CA GLY A 462 37.27 25.75 -28.12
C GLY A 462 38.71 26.13 -27.79
N LEU A 463 39.08 26.08 -26.51
CA LEU A 463 40.38 26.56 -25.99
C LEU A 463 41.37 25.42 -25.68
N ARG A 464 40.95 24.15 -25.83
CA ARG A 464 41.78 22.96 -25.54
C ARG A 464 42.34 22.91 -24.11
N ARG A 465 41.66 23.55 -23.16
CA ARG A 465 42.02 23.55 -21.73
C ARG A 465 40.78 23.60 -20.84
N ALA A 466 40.97 23.34 -19.55
CA ALA A 466 39.93 23.58 -18.55
C ALA A 466 39.75 25.09 -18.28
N PRO A 467 38.54 25.53 -17.88
CA PRO A 467 38.33 26.90 -17.39
C PRO A 467 39.07 27.10 -16.06
N ASP A 468 39.64 28.28 -15.88
CA ASP A 468 40.08 28.76 -14.57
C ASP A 468 38.85 29.07 -13.67
N PRO A 469 39.02 29.23 -12.34
CA PRO A 469 37.92 29.48 -11.43
C PRO A 469 37.08 30.73 -11.78
N GLY A 470 37.71 31.79 -12.27
CA GLY A 470 37.03 33.03 -12.64
C GLY A 470 36.21 32.89 -13.91
N GLY A 471 36.78 32.26 -14.94
CA GLY A 471 36.07 31.93 -16.18
C GLY A 471 34.88 31.01 -15.94
N LEU A 472 35.06 29.95 -15.14
CA LEU A 472 33.97 29.03 -14.79
C LEU A 472 32.83 29.76 -14.07
N ALA A 473 33.14 30.59 -13.08
CA ALA A 473 32.15 31.34 -12.32
C ALA A 473 31.38 32.34 -13.21
N THR A 474 32.09 33.09 -14.05
CA THR A 474 31.51 34.12 -14.92
C THR A 474 30.46 33.52 -15.85
N PHE A 475 30.81 32.47 -16.58
CA PHE A 475 29.89 31.88 -17.55
C PHE A 475 28.80 31.03 -16.91
N THR A 476 29.05 30.41 -15.76
CA THR A 476 28.00 29.72 -14.99
C THR A 476 26.95 30.73 -14.50
N ASN A 477 27.37 31.90 -14.01
CA ASN A 477 26.47 32.97 -13.60
C ASN A 477 25.69 33.55 -14.79
N TYR A 478 26.36 33.73 -15.94
CA TYR A 478 25.70 34.15 -17.18
C TYR A 478 24.55 33.22 -17.57
N LEU A 479 24.80 31.90 -17.60
CA LEU A 479 23.76 30.91 -17.91
C LEU A 479 22.66 30.87 -16.85
N SER A 480 23.03 30.97 -15.57
CA SER A 480 22.08 31.02 -14.46
C SER A 480 21.15 32.24 -14.54
N GLY A 481 21.62 33.35 -15.12
CA GLY A 481 20.83 34.55 -15.39
C GLY A 481 19.96 34.49 -16.66
N GLY A 482 19.84 33.34 -17.32
CA GLY A 482 19.10 33.17 -18.57
C GLY A 482 19.92 33.39 -19.84
N GLY A 483 21.25 33.45 -19.72
CA GLY A 483 22.16 33.48 -20.84
C GLY A 483 22.04 32.24 -21.74
N SER A 484 22.31 32.40 -23.03
CA SER A 484 22.14 31.32 -24.00
C SER A 484 23.41 30.46 -24.13
N PRO A 485 23.30 29.11 -24.16
CA PRO A 485 24.43 28.23 -24.46
C PRO A 485 25.10 28.53 -25.81
N ASN A 486 24.33 28.99 -26.82
CA ASN A 486 24.90 29.40 -28.11
C ASN A 486 25.79 30.64 -27.94
N GLU A 487 25.40 31.60 -27.10
CA GLU A 487 26.20 32.79 -26.82
C GLU A 487 27.45 32.48 -26.01
N LEU A 488 27.38 31.51 -25.09
CA LEU A 488 28.56 30.96 -24.44
C LEU A 488 29.54 30.39 -25.48
N THR A 489 29.06 29.57 -26.41
CA THR A 489 29.88 29.03 -27.50
C THR A 489 30.51 30.15 -28.33
N VAL A 490 29.73 31.18 -28.70
CA VAL A 490 30.22 32.36 -29.42
C VAL A 490 31.31 33.08 -28.62
N ALA A 491 31.08 33.33 -27.33
CA ALA A 491 32.03 34.03 -26.46
C ALA A 491 33.36 33.29 -26.35
N ILE A 492 33.35 31.96 -26.27
CA ILE A 492 34.58 31.15 -26.15
C ILE A 492 35.30 31.00 -27.49
N TRP A 493 34.59 30.56 -28.53
CA TRP A 493 35.20 30.22 -29.80
C TRP A 493 35.64 31.43 -30.62
N SER A 494 35.08 32.62 -30.38
CA SER A 494 35.48 33.83 -31.11
C SER A 494 36.76 34.49 -30.58
N THR A 495 37.34 33.98 -29.49
CA THR A 495 38.56 34.53 -28.89
C THR A 495 39.81 34.24 -29.75
N PRO A 496 40.83 35.12 -29.73
CA PRO A 496 42.12 34.84 -30.34
C PRO A 496 42.78 33.57 -29.79
N GLU A 497 42.57 33.28 -28.49
CA GLU A 497 43.05 32.08 -27.84
C GLU A 497 42.49 30.81 -28.50
N ALA A 498 41.18 30.77 -28.78
CA ALA A 498 40.57 29.63 -29.48
C ALA A 498 41.23 29.38 -30.84
N VAL A 499 41.49 30.43 -31.61
CA VAL A 499 42.14 30.31 -32.93
C VAL A 499 43.55 29.75 -32.78
N GLN A 500 44.32 30.28 -31.83
CA GLN A 500 45.68 29.82 -31.57
C GLN A 500 45.69 28.35 -31.09
N ALA A 501 44.78 27.98 -30.19
CA ALA A 501 44.66 26.63 -29.65
C ALA A 501 44.31 25.59 -30.72
N GLN A 502 43.63 25.97 -31.81
CA GLN A 502 43.34 25.09 -32.94
C GLN A 502 44.46 25.09 -34.00
N GLY A 503 45.43 25.99 -33.94
CA GLY A 503 46.54 26.07 -34.90
C GLY A 503 46.30 27.02 -36.07
N GLY A 504 45.46 28.06 -35.89
CA GLY A 504 45.19 29.10 -36.89
C GLY A 504 43.79 29.01 -37.51
N ASP A 505 43.42 30.03 -38.30
CA ASP A 505 42.03 30.23 -38.77
C ASP A 505 41.46 29.02 -39.53
N ARG A 506 42.25 28.38 -40.41
CA ARG A 506 41.77 27.23 -41.20
C ARG A 506 41.46 26.01 -40.33
N LEU A 507 42.31 25.70 -39.35
CA LEU A 507 42.08 24.60 -38.40
C LEU A 507 41.03 24.96 -37.34
N TRP A 508 40.86 26.24 -37.03
CA TRP A 508 39.78 26.72 -36.17
C TRP A 508 38.40 26.51 -36.80
N ILE A 509 38.23 26.75 -38.11
CA ILE A 509 37.00 26.42 -38.86
C ILE A 509 36.73 24.91 -38.80
N GLU A 510 37.76 24.09 -39.03
CA GLU A 510 37.65 22.62 -38.92
C GLU A 510 37.22 22.19 -37.50
N GLY A 511 37.80 22.80 -36.47
CA GLY A 511 37.44 22.57 -35.07
C GLY A 511 35.98 22.94 -34.77
N LEU A 512 35.48 24.04 -35.31
CA LEU A 512 34.06 24.42 -35.19
C LEU A 512 33.13 23.39 -35.81
N TYR A 513 33.45 22.91 -37.02
CA TYR A 513 32.68 21.89 -37.72
C TYR A 513 32.64 20.58 -36.93
N GLN A 514 33.79 20.12 -36.45
CA GLN A 514 33.86 18.90 -35.65
C GLN A 514 33.10 19.02 -34.33
N ALA A 515 33.23 20.15 -33.63
CA ALA A 515 32.62 20.35 -32.32
C ALA A 515 31.10 20.61 -32.39
N LEU A 516 30.64 21.36 -33.40
CA LEU A 516 29.26 21.86 -33.47
C LEU A 516 28.40 21.11 -34.49
N LEU A 517 28.99 20.49 -35.51
CA LEU A 517 28.30 19.77 -36.58
C LEU A 517 28.65 18.27 -36.63
N GLY A 518 29.68 17.83 -35.88
CA GLY A 518 30.03 16.40 -35.76
C GLY A 518 30.66 15.81 -37.03
N ARG A 519 31.12 16.66 -37.96
CA ARG A 519 31.78 16.27 -39.21
C ARG A 519 32.92 17.23 -39.54
N SER A 520 33.76 16.85 -40.49
CA SER A 520 34.76 17.75 -41.07
C SER A 520 34.14 18.78 -42.02
N ALA A 521 34.80 19.93 -42.14
CA ALA A 521 34.45 20.90 -43.17
C ALA A 521 34.95 20.44 -44.55
N GLY A 522 34.15 20.65 -45.58
CA GLY A 522 34.63 20.56 -46.97
C GLY A 522 35.64 21.66 -47.29
N GLU A 523 36.38 21.52 -48.39
CA GLU A 523 37.33 22.53 -48.83
C GLU A 523 36.63 23.85 -49.19
N ASP A 524 35.52 23.77 -49.94
CA ASP A 524 34.69 24.94 -50.29
C ASP A 524 34.10 25.64 -49.06
N GLU A 525 33.68 24.87 -48.04
CA GLU A 525 33.15 25.42 -46.78
C GLU A 525 34.24 26.18 -46.01
N ARG A 526 35.46 25.62 -45.95
CA ARG A 526 36.60 26.31 -45.32
C ARG A 526 36.91 27.61 -46.04
N ASP A 527 36.95 27.58 -47.37
CA ASP A 527 37.28 28.76 -48.17
C ASP A 527 36.20 29.83 -48.07
N PHE A 528 34.91 29.44 -48.05
CA PHE A 528 33.79 30.33 -47.79
C PHE A 528 33.92 31.05 -46.44
N TRP A 529 34.14 30.31 -45.36
CA TRP A 529 34.28 30.90 -44.02
C TRP A 529 35.54 31.75 -43.91
N GLN A 530 36.64 31.36 -44.55
CA GLN A 530 37.87 32.14 -44.59
C GLN A 530 37.66 33.49 -45.30
N GLY A 531 36.86 33.54 -46.37
CA GLY A 531 36.44 34.79 -47.01
C GLY A 531 35.57 35.67 -46.10
N ARG A 532 34.67 35.07 -45.31
CA ARG A 532 33.84 35.80 -44.32
C ARG A 532 34.69 36.41 -43.20
N LEU A 533 35.74 35.71 -42.75
CA LEU A 533 36.68 36.21 -41.74
C LEU A 533 37.46 37.46 -42.20
N ALA A 534 37.71 37.61 -43.51
CA ALA A 534 38.39 38.78 -44.05
C ALA A 534 37.53 40.06 -44.00
N SER A 535 36.20 39.94 -43.86
CA SER A 535 35.25 41.05 -43.97
C SER A 535 34.31 41.22 -42.77
N GLY A 536 34.40 40.37 -41.74
CA GLY A 536 33.50 40.41 -40.59
C GLY A 536 34.10 39.80 -39.32
N PRO A 537 33.43 39.99 -38.16
CA PRO A 537 33.92 39.50 -36.88
C PRO A 537 33.79 37.97 -36.77
N ARG A 538 34.77 37.31 -36.13
CA ARG A 538 34.73 35.86 -35.83
C ARG A 538 33.44 35.43 -35.13
N ALA A 539 32.92 36.27 -34.24
CA ALA A 539 31.67 36.01 -33.53
C ALA A 539 30.47 35.79 -34.46
N ALA A 540 30.43 36.43 -35.65
CA ALA A 540 29.37 36.20 -36.63
C ALA A 540 29.47 34.79 -37.23
N VAL A 541 30.68 34.32 -37.56
CA VAL A 541 30.92 32.97 -38.09
C VAL A 541 30.48 31.91 -37.08
N VAL A 542 30.93 32.02 -35.82
CA VAL A 542 30.53 31.05 -34.77
C VAL A 542 29.02 31.04 -34.57
N ARG A 543 28.39 32.22 -34.57
CA ARG A 543 26.94 32.37 -34.39
C ARG A 543 26.16 31.70 -35.52
N GLU A 544 26.55 31.93 -36.77
CA GLU A 544 25.91 31.33 -37.93
C GLU A 544 26.00 29.79 -37.89
N ILE A 545 27.16 29.24 -37.52
CA ILE A 545 27.36 27.79 -37.41
C ILE A 545 26.57 27.20 -36.23
N THR A 546 26.70 27.74 -35.01
CA THR A 546 26.09 27.17 -33.80
C THR A 546 24.55 27.24 -33.79
N THR A 547 23.96 28.18 -34.55
CA THR A 547 22.51 28.35 -34.66
C THR A 547 21.92 27.69 -35.91
N SER A 548 22.77 27.12 -36.77
CA SER A 548 22.37 26.42 -37.99
C SER A 548 21.39 25.28 -37.72
N ALA A 549 20.63 24.89 -38.74
CA ALA A 549 19.74 23.73 -38.65
C ALA A 549 20.52 22.44 -38.38
N GLU A 550 21.70 22.30 -38.99
CA GLU A 550 22.59 21.15 -38.80
C GLU A 550 23.10 21.04 -37.36
N ALA A 551 23.55 22.14 -36.75
CA ALA A 551 23.97 22.15 -35.35
C ALA A 551 22.82 21.80 -34.38
N ARG A 552 21.59 22.22 -34.70
CA ARG A 552 20.40 21.84 -33.91
C ARG A 552 20.04 20.38 -34.08
N GLU A 553 20.17 19.84 -35.29
CA GLU A 553 19.93 18.42 -35.57
C GLU A 553 20.90 17.52 -34.80
N LEU A 554 22.20 17.86 -34.80
CA LEU A 554 23.20 17.13 -34.03
C LEU A 554 22.89 17.14 -32.53
N ARG A 555 22.62 18.32 -31.96
CA ARG A 555 22.30 18.46 -30.53
C ARG A 555 21.05 17.68 -30.15
N LEU A 556 20.00 17.75 -30.95
CA LEU A 556 18.78 16.99 -30.72
C LEU A 556 19.05 15.48 -30.76
N GLY A 557 19.89 15.03 -31.71
CA GLY A 557 20.36 13.65 -31.80
C GLY A 557 21.07 13.19 -30.53
N ILE A 558 21.98 14.01 -30.00
CA ILE A 558 22.68 13.73 -28.74
C ILE A 558 21.69 13.64 -27.58
N TYR A 559 20.73 14.57 -27.46
CA TYR A 559 19.72 14.53 -26.39
C TYR A 559 18.85 13.27 -26.45
N TYR A 560 18.37 12.90 -27.64
CA TYR A 560 17.60 11.67 -27.84
C TYR A 560 18.42 10.42 -27.50
N GLN A 561 19.68 10.36 -27.92
CA GLN A 561 20.53 9.22 -27.63
C GLN A 561 20.84 9.09 -26.13
N VAL A 562 21.19 10.20 -25.47
CA VAL A 562 21.55 10.20 -24.04
C VAL A 562 20.31 9.96 -23.17
N LEU A 563 19.19 10.64 -23.44
CA LEU A 563 18.01 10.61 -22.58
C LEU A 563 17.06 9.45 -22.93
N LEU A 564 16.84 9.17 -24.21
CA LEU A 564 15.87 8.16 -24.66
C LEU A 564 16.53 6.88 -25.19
N GLY A 565 17.83 6.88 -25.46
CA GLY A 565 18.56 5.68 -25.91
C GLY A 565 18.30 5.30 -27.37
N ARG A 566 17.79 6.23 -28.18
CA ARG A 566 17.46 5.99 -29.58
C ARG A 566 17.69 7.24 -30.44
N ALA A 567 17.63 7.06 -31.76
CA ALA A 567 17.66 8.16 -32.72
C ALA A 567 16.35 8.99 -32.72
N VAL A 568 16.45 10.23 -33.20
CA VAL A 568 15.31 11.16 -33.36
C VAL A 568 14.38 10.65 -34.46
N ASP A 569 13.09 10.57 -34.17
CA ASP A 569 12.03 10.27 -35.15
C ASP A 569 11.48 11.55 -35.82
N ALA A 570 10.61 11.40 -36.82
CA ALA A 570 10.05 12.54 -37.56
C ALA A 570 9.19 13.47 -36.69
N GLY A 571 8.43 12.93 -35.73
CA GLY A 571 7.62 13.71 -34.81
C GLY A 571 8.48 14.47 -33.79
N GLY A 572 9.55 13.84 -33.32
CA GLY A 572 10.58 14.46 -32.48
C GLY A 572 11.23 15.66 -33.15
N ARG A 573 11.66 15.52 -34.41
CA ARG A 573 12.22 16.63 -35.20
C ARG A 573 11.25 17.79 -35.33
N ALA A 574 10.00 17.50 -35.72
CA ALA A 574 8.97 18.51 -35.91
C ALA A 574 8.68 19.31 -34.61
N SER A 575 8.76 18.63 -33.46
CA SER A 575 8.46 19.24 -32.16
C SER A 575 9.64 20.03 -31.58
N PHE A 576 10.85 19.47 -31.63
CA PHE A 576 11.97 19.98 -30.84
C PHE A 576 12.97 20.84 -31.61
N LEU A 577 13.11 20.71 -32.94
CA LEU A 577 13.99 21.60 -33.70
C LEU A 577 13.56 23.08 -33.68
N PRO A 578 12.25 23.41 -33.77
CA PRO A 578 11.78 24.79 -33.57
C PRO A 578 11.97 25.24 -32.11
N ALA A 579 11.74 24.35 -31.14
CA ALA A 579 11.90 24.65 -29.72
C ALA A 579 13.35 24.99 -29.35
N LEU A 580 14.34 24.27 -29.91
CA LEU A 580 15.76 24.59 -29.73
C LEU A 580 16.13 26.00 -30.21
N ALA A 581 15.43 26.52 -31.22
CA ALA A 581 15.66 27.88 -31.72
C ALA A 581 14.99 28.96 -30.85
N GLN A 582 13.82 28.67 -30.28
CA GLN A 582 13.03 29.67 -29.55
C GLN A 582 13.27 29.67 -28.04
N ARG A 583 13.31 28.47 -27.45
CA ARG A 583 13.33 28.24 -26.00
C ARG A 583 14.69 27.76 -25.49
N GLY A 584 15.49 27.17 -26.38
CA GLY A 584 16.86 26.74 -26.09
C GLY A 584 16.96 25.34 -25.49
N ASP A 585 18.19 24.94 -25.19
CA ASP A 585 18.55 23.57 -24.82
C ASP A 585 17.95 23.10 -23.48
N VAL A 586 17.84 24.00 -22.50
CA VAL A 586 17.36 23.67 -21.15
C VAL A 586 15.94 23.09 -21.21
N ASP A 587 15.04 23.78 -21.90
CA ASP A 587 13.64 23.38 -22.00
C ASP A 587 13.45 22.08 -22.78
N VAL A 588 14.26 21.87 -23.82
CA VAL A 588 14.23 20.63 -24.63
C VAL A 588 14.75 19.45 -23.83
N VAL A 589 15.86 19.61 -23.10
CA VAL A 589 16.39 18.58 -22.21
C VAL A 589 15.39 18.24 -21.12
N ALA A 590 14.78 19.24 -20.47
CA ALA A 590 13.78 19.01 -19.43
C ALA A 590 12.53 18.30 -19.98
N ALA A 591 12.05 18.69 -21.16
CA ALA A 591 10.91 18.05 -21.82
C ALA A 591 11.16 16.58 -22.19
N LEU A 592 12.35 16.27 -22.70
CA LEU A 592 12.72 14.88 -23.00
C LEU A 592 12.91 14.07 -21.72
N ALA A 593 13.61 14.63 -20.73
CA ALA A 593 13.94 13.99 -19.45
C ALA A 593 12.76 13.91 -18.47
N SER A 594 11.57 14.40 -18.85
CA SER A 594 10.33 14.24 -18.10
C SER A 594 9.27 13.40 -18.83
N SER A 595 9.59 12.94 -20.04
CA SER A 595 8.67 12.17 -20.87
C SER A 595 8.36 10.79 -20.28
N ALA A 596 7.22 10.23 -20.65
CA ALA A 596 6.85 8.87 -20.26
C ALA A 596 7.89 7.83 -20.73
N GLU A 597 8.46 8.04 -21.93
CA GLU A 597 9.51 7.19 -22.47
C GLU A 597 10.78 7.24 -21.60
N TYR A 598 11.19 8.44 -21.16
CA TYR A 598 12.32 8.61 -20.25
C TYR A 598 12.07 7.89 -18.91
N ALA A 599 10.87 8.05 -18.34
CA ALA A 599 10.50 7.40 -17.09
C ALA A 599 10.55 5.86 -17.19
N GLN A 600 10.08 5.28 -18.30
CA GLN A 600 10.17 3.84 -18.55
C GLN A 600 11.63 3.38 -18.64
N ARG A 601 12.46 4.10 -19.38
CA ARG A 601 13.89 3.79 -19.50
C ARG A 601 14.62 3.91 -18.15
N ALA A 602 14.28 4.91 -17.35
CA ALA A 602 14.83 5.11 -16.02
C ALA A 602 14.48 3.93 -15.10
N ALA A 603 13.21 3.53 -15.04
CA ALA A 603 12.75 2.39 -14.26
C ALA A 603 13.45 1.07 -14.65
N ALA A 604 13.77 0.88 -15.93
CA ALA A 604 14.51 -0.29 -16.40
C ALA A 604 16.00 -0.26 -16.02
N ARG A 605 16.61 0.92 -15.92
CA ARG A 605 18.05 1.10 -15.62
C ARG A 605 18.35 1.17 -14.12
N PHE A 606 17.38 1.61 -13.32
CA PHE A 606 17.52 1.84 -11.88
C PHE A 606 16.33 1.18 -11.13
N PRO A 607 16.32 -0.16 -11.00
CA PRO A 607 15.20 -0.94 -10.47
C PRO A 607 14.97 -0.82 -8.96
#